data_AF-A0A8H4SQ73-F1
#
_entry.id   AF-A0A8H4SQ73-F1
#
_cell.length_a   1.000
_cell.length_b   1.000
_cell.length_c   1.000
_cell.angle_alpha   90.00
_cell.angle_beta   90.00
_cell.angle_gamma   90.00
#
_symmetry.space_group_name_H-M   'P 1'
#
loop_
_entity.id
_entity.type
_entity.pdbx_description
1 polymer ?
#
loop_
_entity_poly.entity_id
_entity_poly.type
_entity_poly.pdbx_seq_one_letter_code
_entity_poly.pdbx_strand_id
1 'polypeptide(L)'
;MVSCTSIVDVYPYEVTSDFTVYLIDTPGFDDTGRSDTEVLSEIAAWLTDSYKHEIRLHGIIYLHRISDVRMQGSAKKNLVTFKELCGEDALKKVVLASTMWDIVPEEKASKREQELRDTPEFWGWMLSKGSSIHRYNNTAESAREIILSLAGHNSPIATDLQKQMVDEGKSLDETSAGQGLKSELLKERQKLTKERQELLTLIKAAKEKHDVDTEEALQEESDRYAVLIKRADDSARALRITMGNLIAKRDLRVAKMTKEIREVQIEYESNFRQMRLDEIKLNEERIELENQQKLQRQGKSRFKTSTSTQETSPELHGQRPERAEGSMPATIVGVSVSISQSFYILQSPLGWSCNEVELQEFQDGKRMELGCLHAISDQRTAWIVRYENDDWRWSVGFERHYPSLAKHIKSYGVNAIKLCALGPGARYYAGWNEFRFYCYSPKFTKTMKIIKNNDGSLGSVAVVSFGYGNTFLVSYGFENGHLGWTHDLQGHYPSLNRFLKSQKKLGNKISIHAATLDPFSKTDYLVVFTDNDGRDSSKLKYKMHCSNRATRQAIEDWWEVTKGRRAPRE
;
A
#
# COMPACT_ATOMS: atom_id res chain seq x y z
N MET A 1 -2.96 -9.71 5.89
CA MET A 1 -1.60 -9.54 6.45
C MET A 1 -0.72 -9.00 5.35
N VAL A 2 0.12 -8.02 5.65
CA VAL A 2 1.19 -7.56 4.75
C VAL A 2 2.40 -8.46 5.02
N SER A 3 3.13 -8.88 3.97
CA SER A 3 4.36 -9.66 4.15
C SER A 3 5.41 -8.85 4.91
N CYS A 4 6.00 -9.46 5.95
CA CYS A 4 7.08 -8.87 6.73
C CYS A 4 8.45 -9.05 6.06
N THR A 5 8.64 -10.14 5.30
CA THR A 5 9.91 -10.53 4.69
C THR A 5 9.86 -10.32 3.18
N SER A 6 10.65 -9.37 2.68
CA SER A 6 10.71 -9.02 1.26
C SER A 6 12.00 -9.47 0.55
N ILE A 7 13.02 -9.86 1.31
CA ILE A 7 14.31 -10.38 0.83
C ILE A 7 14.65 -11.60 1.69
N VAL A 8 15.42 -12.53 1.14
CA VAL A 8 16.04 -13.60 1.95
C VAL A 8 17.08 -12.98 2.88
N ASP A 9 17.00 -13.28 4.17
CA ASP A 9 17.93 -12.77 5.19
C ASP A 9 18.49 -13.93 6.03
N VAL A 10 19.65 -13.73 6.65
CA VAL A 10 20.37 -14.78 7.38
C VAL A 10 20.66 -14.36 8.81
N TYR A 11 20.16 -15.14 9.76
CA TYR A 11 20.26 -14.88 11.19
C TYR A 11 21.12 -15.94 11.88
N PRO A 12 22.23 -15.56 12.55
CA PRO A 12 22.99 -16.49 13.37
C PRO A 12 22.26 -16.77 14.69
N TYR A 13 22.20 -18.04 15.07
CA TYR A 13 21.68 -18.52 16.34
C TYR A 13 22.73 -19.40 17.02
N GLU A 14 23.30 -18.89 18.11
CA GLU A 14 24.29 -19.61 18.91
C GLU A 14 23.57 -20.65 19.80
N VAL A 15 23.73 -21.93 19.46
CA VAL A 15 23.13 -23.04 20.20
C VAL A 15 24.02 -23.41 21.40
N THR A 16 25.33 -23.40 21.18
CA THR A 16 26.42 -23.47 22.17
C THR A 16 27.58 -22.59 21.71
N SER A 17 28.58 -22.36 22.56
CA SER A 17 29.76 -21.55 22.24
C SER A 17 30.52 -21.99 20.99
N ASP A 18 30.45 -23.29 20.68
CA ASP A 18 31.18 -23.88 19.54
C ASP A 18 30.23 -24.28 18.39
N PHE A 19 28.93 -24.01 18.52
CA PHE A 19 27.93 -24.42 17.54
C PHE A 19 26.91 -23.32 17.25
N THR A 20 27.03 -22.71 16.07
CA THR A 20 26.12 -21.70 15.57
C THR A 20 25.32 -22.26 14.39
N VAL A 21 24.01 -22.08 14.43
CA VAL A 21 23.09 -22.36 13.33
C VAL A 21 22.78 -21.06 12.61
N TYR A 22 22.87 -21.06 11.27
CA TYR A 22 22.42 -19.94 10.46
C TYR A 22 21.01 -20.22 9.93
N LEU A 23 20.04 -19.41 10.37
CA LEU A 23 18.65 -19.49 9.94
C LEU A 23 18.44 -18.57 8.74
N ILE A 24 17.92 -19.12 7.65
CA ILE A 24 17.68 -18.38 6.43
C ILE A 24 16.18 -18.12 6.34
N ASP A 25 15.76 -16.88 6.57
CA ASP A 25 14.36 -16.48 6.43
C ASP A 25 14.05 -16.16 4.97
N THR A 26 12.94 -16.68 4.46
CA THR A 26 12.57 -16.54 3.05
C THR A 26 11.21 -15.86 2.89
N PRO A 27 11.00 -15.05 1.83
CA PRO A 27 9.68 -14.53 1.52
C PRO A 27 8.64 -15.65 1.39
N GLY A 28 7.45 -15.45 1.96
CA GLY A 28 6.37 -16.42 1.89
C GLY A 28 5.71 -16.49 0.51
N PHE A 29 5.32 -17.70 0.09
CA PHE A 29 4.37 -17.89 -1.01
C PHE A 29 2.96 -17.44 -0.56
N ASP A 30 2.11 -16.98 -1.48
CA ASP A 30 0.79 -16.35 -1.18
C ASP A 30 0.85 -14.93 -0.56
N ASP A 31 1.89 -14.16 -0.86
CA ASP A 31 1.99 -12.74 -0.48
C ASP A 31 1.07 -11.86 -1.36
N THR A 32 0.19 -11.09 -0.72
CA THR A 32 -0.71 -10.12 -1.38
C THR A 32 -0.01 -9.10 -2.29
N GLY A 33 1.29 -8.86 -2.09
CA GLY A 33 2.09 -7.90 -2.84
C GLY A 33 3.02 -8.50 -3.91
N ARG A 34 3.21 -9.83 -3.94
CA ARG A 34 4.19 -10.50 -4.82
C ARG A 34 3.60 -11.72 -5.50
N SER A 35 4.03 -11.99 -6.72
CA SER A 35 3.66 -13.23 -7.41
C SER A 35 4.49 -14.42 -6.89
N ASP A 36 3.92 -15.63 -6.89
CA ASP A 36 4.65 -16.86 -6.55
C ASP A 36 5.89 -17.07 -7.43
N THR A 37 5.86 -16.58 -8.68
CA THR A 37 7.03 -16.57 -9.58
C THR A 37 8.16 -15.70 -9.03
N GLU A 38 7.85 -14.52 -8.48
CA GLU A 38 8.85 -13.64 -7.87
C GLU A 38 9.39 -14.19 -6.55
N VAL A 39 8.57 -14.94 -5.81
CA VAL A 39 9.00 -15.63 -4.58
C VAL A 39 9.95 -16.78 -4.93
N LEU A 40 9.55 -17.66 -5.85
CA LEU A 40 10.38 -18.76 -6.32
C LEU A 40 11.70 -18.26 -6.92
N SER A 41 11.67 -17.18 -7.70
CA SER A 41 12.88 -16.58 -8.28
C SER A 41 13.86 -16.09 -7.21
N GLU A 42 13.36 -15.50 -6.11
CA GLU A 42 14.19 -14.99 -5.01
C GLU A 42 14.85 -16.15 -4.25
N ILE A 43 14.07 -17.18 -3.93
CA ILE A 43 14.56 -18.40 -3.27
C ILE A 43 15.59 -19.10 -4.17
N ALA A 44 15.31 -19.23 -5.48
CA ALA A 44 16.22 -19.82 -6.44
C ALA A 44 17.55 -19.03 -6.55
N ALA A 45 17.49 -17.70 -6.58
CA ALA A 45 18.68 -16.87 -6.62
C ALA A 45 19.58 -17.11 -5.40
N TRP A 46 18.99 -17.13 -4.20
CA TRP A 46 19.76 -17.36 -2.97
C TRP A 46 20.31 -18.80 -2.89
N LEU A 47 19.50 -19.81 -3.21
CA LEU A 47 19.91 -21.22 -3.17
C LEU A 47 21.01 -21.56 -4.17
N THR A 48 20.94 -21.01 -5.39
CA THR A 48 21.95 -21.26 -6.43
C THR A 48 23.26 -20.52 -6.16
N ASP A 49 23.18 -19.28 -5.66
CA ASP A 49 24.35 -18.49 -5.28
C ASP A 49 25.11 -19.10 -4.09
N SER A 50 24.40 -19.48 -3.03
CA SER A 50 24.98 -20.20 -1.88
C SER A 50 25.61 -21.52 -2.30
N TYR A 51 24.92 -22.32 -3.13
CA TYR A 51 25.44 -23.59 -3.61
C TYR A 51 26.73 -23.43 -4.43
N LYS A 52 26.83 -22.39 -5.26
CA LYS A 52 28.06 -22.08 -6.00
C LYS A 52 29.24 -21.72 -5.10
N HIS A 53 28.98 -21.06 -3.98
CA HIS A 53 30.00 -20.66 -3.01
C HIS A 53 30.26 -21.74 -1.95
N GLU A 54 29.87 -22.99 -2.22
CA GLU A 54 30.04 -24.13 -1.31
C GLU A 54 29.32 -24.00 0.05
N ILE A 55 28.40 -23.03 0.16
CA ILE A 55 27.50 -22.89 1.32
C ILE A 55 26.36 -23.88 1.12
N ARG A 56 26.23 -24.85 2.02
CA ARG A 56 25.28 -25.96 1.91
C ARG A 56 24.22 -25.91 3.01
N LEU A 57 23.04 -26.42 2.69
CA LEU A 57 21.94 -26.56 3.65
C LEU A 57 22.11 -27.81 4.50
N HIS A 58 21.76 -27.74 5.78
CA HIS A 58 21.72 -28.90 6.68
C HIS A 58 20.28 -29.40 6.92
N GLY A 59 19.30 -28.53 6.69
CA GLY A 59 17.88 -28.86 6.77
C GLY A 59 17.01 -27.72 6.26
N ILE A 60 15.73 -28.01 6.10
CA ILE A 60 14.71 -27.06 5.63
C ILE A 60 13.52 -27.16 6.56
N ILE A 61 12.98 -26.01 7.00
CA ILE A 61 11.78 -25.95 7.83
C ILE A 61 10.64 -25.42 6.97
N TYR A 62 9.57 -26.20 6.82
CA TYR A 62 8.33 -25.76 6.20
C TYR A 62 7.29 -25.45 7.27
N LEU A 63 6.85 -24.20 7.34
CA LEU A 63 5.88 -23.74 8.35
C LEU A 63 4.46 -23.76 7.79
N HIS A 64 3.52 -24.29 8.58
CA HIS A 64 2.10 -24.33 8.24
C HIS A 64 1.23 -23.95 9.43
N ARG A 65 0.24 -23.07 9.24
CA ARG A 65 -0.66 -22.68 10.33
C ARG A 65 -1.74 -23.73 10.54
N ILE A 66 -1.84 -24.29 11.76
CA ILE A 66 -2.89 -25.26 12.08
C ILE A 66 -4.28 -24.62 12.19
N SER A 67 -4.33 -23.29 12.24
CA SER A 67 -5.56 -22.51 12.27
C SER A 67 -6.39 -22.61 10.99
N ASP A 68 -5.75 -22.91 9.87
CA ASP A 68 -6.40 -22.95 8.57
C ASP A 68 -7.38 -24.14 8.51
N VAL A 69 -8.68 -23.85 8.33
CA VAL A 69 -9.76 -24.86 8.43
C VAL A 69 -9.69 -25.89 7.31
N ARG A 70 -9.06 -25.55 6.19
CA ARG A 70 -8.87 -26.40 5.02
C ARG A 70 -7.53 -26.05 4.38
N MET A 71 -6.87 -27.04 3.78
CA MET A 71 -5.78 -26.78 2.84
C MET A 71 -6.33 -26.03 1.62
N GLN A 72 -6.17 -24.71 1.62
CA GLN A 72 -6.64 -23.85 0.54
C GLN A 72 -5.90 -24.15 -0.77
N GLY A 73 -6.51 -23.75 -1.90
CA GLY A 73 -5.93 -23.96 -3.23
C GLY A 73 -4.51 -23.40 -3.37
N SER A 74 -4.22 -22.23 -2.79
CA SER A 74 -2.88 -21.63 -2.77
C SER A 74 -1.90 -22.43 -1.93
N ALA A 75 -2.26 -22.80 -0.70
CA ALA A 75 -1.42 -23.62 0.19
C ALA A 75 -1.04 -24.97 -0.44
N LYS A 76 -1.98 -25.63 -1.15
CA LYS A 76 -1.71 -26.88 -1.88
C LYS A 76 -0.74 -26.65 -3.04
N LYS A 77 -0.93 -25.58 -3.83
CA LYS A 77 -0.01 -25.21 -4.94
C LYS A 77 1.41 -24.94 -4.44
N ASN A 78 1.52 -24.21 -3.32
CA ASN A 78 2.80 -23.87 -2.69
C ASN A 78 3.51 -25.13 -2.20
N LEU A 79 2.77 -26.05 -1.59
CA LEU A 79 3.34 -27.30 -1.11
C LEU A 79 3.85 -28.18 -2.27
N VAL A 80 3.14 -28.24 -3.40
CA VAL A 80 3.62 -28.94 -4.59
C VAL A 80 4.91 -28.31 -5.11
N THR A 81 4.95 -26.99 -5.24
CA THR A 81 6.17 -26.27 -5.68
C THR A 81 7.34 -26.50 -4.72
N PHE A 82 7.08 -26.55 -3.42
CA PHE A 82 8.08 -26.86 -2.40
C PHE A 82 8.63 -28.29 -2.51
N LYS A 83 7.76 -29.28 -2.73
CA LYS A 83 8.17 -30.69 -2.96
C LYS A 83 9.13 -30.80 -4.14
N GLU A 84 8.76 -30.20 -5.27
CA GLU A 84 9.56 -30.20 -6.51
C GLU A 84 10.86 -29.40 -6.37
N LEU A 85 10.87 -28.35 -5.55
CA LEU A 85 12.08 -27.58 -5.25
C LEU A 85 13.08 -28.41 -4.46
N CYS A 86 12.60 -29.11 -3.43
CA CYS A 86 13.44 -29.92 -2.55
C CYS A 86 14.01 -31.12 -3.29
N GLY A 87 13.18 -31.88 -4.00
CA GLY A 87 13.55 -33.20 -4.52
C GLY A 87 13.55 -34.28 -3.44
N GLU A 88 13.46 -35.54 -3.86
CA GLU A 88 13.28 -36.66 -2.92
C GLU A 88 14.43 -36.77 -1.90
N ASP A 89 15.67 -36.54 -2.33
CA ASP A 89 16.85 -36.63 -1.47
C ASP A 89 16.85 -35.64 -0.32
N ALA A 90 16.34 -34.42 -0.56
CA ALA A 90 16.35 -33.36 0.44
C ALA A 90 15.21 -33.50 1.45
N LEU A 91 14.12 -34.20 1.11
CA LEU A 91 12.96 -34.39 1.98
C LEU A 91 13.30 -35.07 3.31
N LYS A 92 14.34 -35.91 3.34
CA LYS A 92 14.85 -36.54 4.58
C LYS A 92 15.45 -35.55 5.59
N LYS A 93 15.65 -34.28 5.21
CA LYS A 93 16.10 -33.18 6.06
C LYS A 93 15.07 -32.04 6.10
N VAL A 94 13.82 -32.32 5.74
CA VAL A 94 12.72 -31.37 5.87
C VAL A 94 12.00 -31.64 7.18
N VAL A 95 11.87 -30.59 7.99
CA VAL A 95 10.93 -30.54 9.11
C VAL A 95 9.66 -29.82 8.66
N LEU A 96 8.53 -30.49 8.81
CA LEU A 96 7.20 -29.95 8.62
C LEU A 96 6.69 -29.45 9.99
N ALA A 97 6.72 -28.15 10.20
CA ALA A 97 6.38 -27.54 11.47
C ALA A 97 5.00 -26.88 11.43
N SER A 98 4.07 -27.35 12.27
CA SER A 98 2.75 -26.75 12.45
C SER A 98 2.82 -25.62 13.49
N THR A 99 2.24 -24.46 13.20
CA THR A 99 2.25 -23.26 14.04
C THR A 99 0.84 -22.85 14.47
N MET A 100 0.74 -21.87 15.39
CA MET A 100 -0.53 -21.29 15.86
C MET A 100 -1.43 -22.28 16.63
N TRP A 101 -0.80 -23.16 17.43
CA TRP A 101 -1.51 -24.10 18.31
C TRP A 101 -2.25 -23.39 19.45
N ASP A 102 -1.83 -22.18 19.81
CA ASP A 102 -2.38 -21.34 20.87
C ASP A 102 -3.73 -20.68 20.54
N ILE A 103 -4.15 -20.67 19.26
CA ILE A 103 -5.38 -19.98 18.81
C ILE A 103 -6.50 -20.94 18.38
N VAL A 104 -6.28 -22.26 18.44
CA VAL A 104 -7.28 -23.28 18.08
C VAL A 104 -7.38 -24.32 19.20
N PRO A 105 -8.60 -24.78 19.56
CA PRO A 105 -8.75 -25.87 20.52
C PRO A 105 -7.95 -27.13 20.12
N GLU A 106 -7.20 -27.68 21.08
CA GLU A 106 -6.26 -28.81 20.87
C GLU A 106 -6.88 -29.99 20.11
N GLU A 107 -8.12 -30.37 20.42
CA GLU A 107 -8.82 -31.46 19.74
C GLU A 107 -9.02 -31.19 18.24
N LYS A 108 -9.33 -29.94 17.87
CA LYS A 108 -9.51 -29.54 16.47
C LYS A 108 -8.15 -29.44 15.77
N ALA A 109 -7.16 -28.88 16.44
CA ALA A 109 -5.80 -28.75 15.89
C ALA A 109 -5.18 -30.13 15.65
N SER A 110 -5.32 -31.06 16.59
CA SER A 110 -4.84 -32.44 16.47
C SER A 110 -5.52 -33.20 15.31
N LYS A 111 -6.84 -33.03 15.11
CA LYS A 111 -7.53 -33.61 13.95
C LYS A 111 -7.03 -33.07 12.62
N ARG A 112 -6.72 -31.77 12.55
CA ARG A 112 -6.15 -31.14 11.35
C ARG A 112 -4.72 -31.60 11.09
N GLU A 113 -3.90 -31.74 12.13
CA GLU A 113 -2.55 -32.28 12.01
C GLU A 113 -2.59 -33.73 11.50
N GLN A 114 -3.53 -34.53 12.01
CA GLN A 114 -3.76 -35.89 11.53
C GLN A 114 -4.16 -35.89 10.05
N GLU A 115 -5.07 -35.02 9.62
CA GLU A 115 -5.45 -34.88 8.20
C GLU A 115 -4.24 -34.51 7.33
N LEU A 116 -3.41 -33.55 7.77
CA LEU A 116 -2.17 -33.18 7.08
C LEU A 116 -1.24 -34.38 6.93
N ARG A 117 -1.07 -35.15 8.01
CA ARG A 117 -0.20 -36.33 8.08
C ARG A 117 -0.66 -37.47 7.19
N ASP A 118 -1.95 -37.79 7.23
CA ASP A 118 -2.50 -39.00 6.63
C ASP A 118 -2.81 -38.82 5.14
N THR A 119 -2.96 -37.58 4.67
CA THR A 119 -3.27 -37.27 3.27
C THR A 119 -2.00 -37.22 2.41
N PRO A 120 -1.82 -38.11 1.40
CA PRO A 120 -0.62 -38.13 0.55
C PRO A 120 -0.36 -36.83 -0.20
N GLU A 121 -1.42 -36.15 -0.65
CA GLU A 121 -1.34 -34.87 -1.34
C GLU A 121 -0.81 -33.74 -0.41
N PHE A 122 -0.99 -33.88 0.90
CA PHE A 122 -0.47 -32.96 1.92
C PHE A 122 0.90 -33.44 2.40
N TRP A 123 1.06 -33.77 3.68
CA TRP A 123 2.34 -34.16 4.26
C TRP A 123 2.65 -35.64 4.09
N GLY A 124 1.65 -36.51 3.96
CA GLY A 124 1.82 -37.96 3.94
C GLY A 124 2.91 -38.46 2.99
N TRP A 125 2.94 -37.96 1.75
CA TRP A 125 4.00 -38.35 0.81
C TRP A 125 5.40 -37.91 1.27
N MET A 126 5.57 -36.70 1.82
CA MET A 126 6.88 -36.23 2.30
C MET A 126 7.35 -37.03 3.51
N LEU A 127 6.44 -37.40 4.41
CA LEU A 127 6.73 -38.29 5.54
C LEU A 127 7.20 -39.66 5.07
N SER A 128 6.56 -40.21 4.04
CA SER A 128 6.97 -41.49 3.44
C SER A 128 8.39 -41.43 2.83
N LYS A 129 8.88 -40.23 2.52
CA LYS A 129 10.23 -39.95 2.00
C LYS A 129 11.22 -39.49 3.08
N GLY A 130 10.81 -39.49 4.36
CA GLY A 130 11.70 -39.26 5.50
C GLY A 130 11.61 -37.87 6.13
N SER A 131 10.66 -37.01 5.74
CA SER A 131 10.42 -35.76 6.46
C SER A 131 9.87 -36.01 7.87
N SER A 132 10.20 -35.13 8.81
CA SER A 132 9.70 -35.20 10.19
C SER A 132 8.63 -34.13 10.45
N ILE A 133 7.81 -34.33 11.48
CA ILE A 133 6.78 -33.36 11.92
C ILE A 133 7.15 -32.84 13.30
N HIS A 134 6.99 -31.53 13.49
CA HIS A 134 7.10 -30.89 14.80
C HIS A 134 5.97 -29.87 15.00
N ARG A 135 5.62 -29.62 16.27
CA ARG A 135 4.68 -28.56 16.65
C ARG A 135 5.45 -27.37 17.19
N TYR A 136 5.22 -26.19 16.64
CA TYR A 136 5.71 -24.93 17.18
C TYR A 136 4.63 -24.29 18.06
N ASN A 137 4.86 -24.29 19.37
CA ASN A 137 3.90 -23.84 20.38
C ASN A 137 4.06 -22.36 20.74
N ASN A 138 4.67 -21.57 19.84
CA ASN A 138 4.94 -20.16 20.06
C ASN A 138 5.87 -19.89 21.28
N THR A 139 6.81 -20.80 21.54
CA THR A 139 7.79 -20.70 22.63
C THR A 139 9.23 -20.89 22.13
N ALA A 140 10.19 -20.29 22.82
CA ALA A 140 11.61 -20.41 22.47
C ALA A 140 12.09 -21.87 22.55
N GLU A 141 11.57 -22.64 23.51
CA GLU A 141 11.91 -24.05 23.71
C GLU A 141 11.47 -24.90 22.52
N SER A 142 10.22 -24.74 22.06
CA SER A 142 9.72 -25.49 20.89
C SER A 142 10.43 -25.10 19.59
N ALA A 143 10.81 -23.82 19.43
CA ALA A 143 11.66 -23.40 18.32
C ALA A 143 13.05 -24.07 18.38
N ARG A 144 13.66 -24.11 19.57
CA ARG A 144 14.97 -24.72 19.77
C ARG A 144 14.94 -26.22 19.49
N GLU A 145 13.89 -26.93 19.89
CA GLU A 145 13.72 -28.35 19.58
C GLU A 145 13.65 -28.62 18.07
N ILE A 146 12.91 -27.79 17.32
CA ILE A 146 12.84 -27.88 15.85
C ILE A 146 14.22 -27.66 15.22
N ILE A 147 14.97 -26.67 15.70
CA ILE A 147 16.32 -26.39 15.18
C ILE A 147 17.26 -27.57 15.47
N LEU A 148 17.23 -28.09 16.69
CA LEU A 148 18.10 -29.19 17.12
C LEU A 148 17.83 -30.50 16.38
N SER A 149 16.57 -30.76 16.00
CA SER A 149 16.22 -31.95 15.22
C SER A 149 16.88 -31.96 13.84
N LEU A 150 17.13 -30.77 13.26
CA LEU A 150 17.89 -30.62 12.01
C LEU A 150 19.40 -30.52 12.23
N ALA A 151 19.84 -29.93 13.34
CA ALA A 151 21.26 -29.72 13.65
C ALA A 151 22.04 -31.04 13.87
N GLY A 152 21.37 -32.11 14.29
CA GLY A 152 22.00 -33.43 14.48
C GLY A 152 22.39 -34.15 13.18
N HIS A 153 22.21 -33.52 12.03
CA HIS A 153 22.52 -34.09 10.72
C HIS A 153 23.91 -33.67 10.23
N ASN A 154 24.87 -34.59 10.30
CA ASN A 154 26.29 -34.34 9.95
C ASN A 154 26.58 -34.15 8.45
N SER A 155 25.58 -34.29 7.57
CA SER A 155 25.77 -34.26 6.11
C SER A 155 24.94 -33.15 5.48
N PRO A 156 25.56 -32.25 4.70
CA PRO A 156 24.82 -31.26 3.94
C PRO A 156 23.90 -31.91 2.89
N ILE A 157 22.87 -31.18 2.47
CA ILE A 157 21.98 -31.54 1.37
C ILE A 157 22.01 -30.48 0.28
N ALA A 158 21.76 -30.95 -0.94
CA ALA A 158 21.50 -30.14 -2.11
C ALA A 158 20.07 -30.42 -2.58
N THR A 159 19.30 -29.37 -2.84
CA THR A 159 17.96 -29.51 -3.39
C THR A 159 18.01 -29.79 -4.89
N ASP A 160 16.95 -30.39 -5.44
CA ASP A 160 16.87 -30.61 -6.89
C ASP A 160 16.93 -29.29 -7.66
N LEU A 161 16.37 -28.20 -7.12
CA LEU A 161 16.51 -26.88 -7.72
C LEU A 161 17.98 -26.44 -7.84
N GLN A 162 18.80 -26.67 -6.81
CA GLN A 162 20.23 -26.34 -6.83
C GLN A 162 20.96 -27.18 -7.89
N LYS A 163 20.76 -28.50 -7.89
CA LYS A 163 21.39 -29.42 -8.85
C LYS A 163 20.98 -29.06 -10.29
N GLN A 164 19.70 -28.86 -10.55
CA GLN A 164 19.18 -28.58 -11.89
C GLN A 164 19.68 -27.25 -12.45
N MET A 165 19.74 -26.19 -11.64
CA MET A 165 20.16 -24.87 -12.12
C MET A 165 21.68 -24.70 -12.17
N VAL A 166 22.42 -25.31 -11.24
CA VAL A 166 23.87 -25.13 -11.12
C VAL A 166 24.62 -26.23 -11.87
N ASP A 167 24.29 -27.50 -11.62
CA ASP A 167 25.03 -28.64 -12.17
C ASP A 167 24.55 -28.98 -13.59
N GLU A 168 23.24 -28.93 -13.84
CA GLU A 168 22.65 -29.21 -15.17
C GLU A 168 22.47 -27.97 -16.05
N GLY A 169 22.64 -26.77 -15.49
CA GLY A 169 22.56 -25.50 -16.23
C GLY A 169 21.17 -25.09 -16.73
N LYS A 170 20.09 -25.66 -16.18
CA LYS A 170 18.70 -25.37 -16.56
C LYS A 170 18.28 -23.94 -16.20
N SER A 171 17.41 -23.34 -17.02
CA SER A 171 16.67 -22.13 -16.60
C SER A 171 15.59 -22.48 -15.58
N LEU A 172 15.12 -21.50 -14.81
CA LEU A 172 14.15 -21.75 -13.74
C LEU A 172 12.88 -22.44 -14.26
N ASP A 173 12.38 -22.11 -15.45
CA ASP A 173 11.20 -22.77 -16.05
C ASP A 173 11.43 -24.20 -16.56
N GLU A 174 12.69 -24.64 -16.65
CA GLU A 174 13.09 -26.01 -17.01
C GLU A 174 13.28 -26.91 -15.78
N THR A 175 13.36 -26.32 -14.59
CA THR A 175 13.45 -27.06 -13.30
C THR A 175 12.12 -27.71 -12.94
N SER A 176 12.14 -28.76 -12.12
CA SER A 176 10.90 -29.42 -11.66
C SER A 176 9.97 -28.44 -10.95
N ALA A 177 10.52 -27.59 -10.07
CA ALA A 177 9.75 -26.56 -9.35
C ALA A 177 9.14 -25.51 -10.30
N GLY A 178 9.92 -25.03 -11.27
CA GLY A 178 9.44 -24.06 -12.25
C GLY A 178 8.40 -24.66 -13.20
N GLN A 179 8.54 -25.91 -13.61
CA GLN A 179 7.54 -26.63 -14.41
C GLN A 179 6.23 -26.83 -13.64
N GLY A 180 6.33 -27.20 -12.35
CA GLY A 180 5.17 -27.30 -11.46
C GLY A 180 4.40 -25.98 -11.38
N LEU A 181 5.10 -24.88 -11.10
CA LEU A 181 4.48 -23.55 -11.03
C LEU A 181 3.93 -23.08 -12.39
N LYS A 182 4.67 -23.30 -13.49
CA LYS A 182 4.25 -22.95 -14.85
C LYS A 182 2.98 -23.70 -15.26
N SER A 183 2.87 -24.99 -14.92
CA SER A 183 1.67 -25.80 -15.16
C SER A 183 0.45 -25.20 -14.46
N GLU A 184 0.58 -24.79 -13.20
CA GLU A 184 -0.50 -24.15 -12.44
C GLU A 184 -0.89 -22.79 -13.02
N LEU A 185 0.08 -21.95 -13.40
CA LEU A 185 -0.18 -20.68 -14.08
C LEU A 185 -0.92 -20.88 -15.41
N LEU A 186 -0.57 -21.93 -16.17
CA LEU A 186 -1.23 -22.24 -17.44
C LEU A 186 -2.67 -22.75 -17.23
N LYS A 187 -2.92 -23.59 -16.22
CA LYS A 187 -4.29 -24.02 -15.84
C LYS A 187 -5.14 -22.82 -15.43
N GLU A 188 -4.60 -21.93 -14.60
CA GLU A 188 -5.29 -20.72 -14.18
C GLU A 188 -5.59 -19.81 -15.37
N ARG A 189 -4.61 -19.60 -16.26
CA ARG A 189 -4.81 -18.86 -17.51
C ARG A 189 -5.92 -19.46 -18.38
N GLN A 190 -5.97 -20.78 -18.53
CA GLN A 190 -7.02 -21.46 -19.30
C GLN A 190 -8.40 -21.23 -18.69
N LYS A 191 -8.52 -21.35 -17.37
CA LYS A 191 -9.77 -21.09 -16.64
C LYS A 191 -10.24 -19.64 -16.86
N LEU A 192 -9.36 -18.66 -16.63
CA LEU A 192 -9.65 -17.24 -16.83
C LEU A 192 -10.03 -16.92 -18.29
N THR A 193 -9.39 -17.60 -19.25
CA THR A 193 -9.68 -17.44 -20.68
C THR A 193 -11.09 -17.95 -21.02
N LYS A 194 -11.48 -19.10 -20.46
CA LYS A 194 -12.82 -19.67 -20.64
C LYS A 194 -13.89 -18.75 -20.06
N GLU A 195 -13.71 -18.31 -18.81
CA GLU A 195 -14.64 -17.40 -18.13
C GLU A 195 -14.77 -16.06 -18.88
N ARG A 196 -13.66 -15.52 -19.37
CA ARG A 196 -13.68 -14.32 -20.22
C ARG A 196 -14.45 -14.52 -21.53
N GLN A 197 -14.31 -15.70 -22.15
CA GLN A 197 -15.00 -16.00 -23.41
C GLN A 197 -16.51 -16.10 -23.19
N GLU A 198 -16.96 -16.72 -22.11
CA GLU A 198 -18.37 -16.77 -21.72
C GLU A 198 -18.91 -15.35 -21.51
N LEU A 199 -18.16 -14.48 -20.83
CA LEU A 199 -18.55 -13.11 -20.60
C LEU A 199 -18.67 -12.29 -21.90
N LEU A 200 -17.79 -12.52 -22.88
CA LEU A 200 -17.87 -11.88 -24.21
C LEU A 200 -19.18 -12.25 -24.95
N THR A 201 -19.71 -13.46 -24.75
CA THR A 201 -21.01 -13.85 -25.32
C THR A 201 -22.17 -13.08 -24.68
N LEU A 202 -22.11 -12.87 -23.35
CA LEU A 202 -23.11 -12.10 -22.61
C LEU A 202 -23.09 -10.62 -23.01
N ILE A 203 -21.90 -10.04 -23.23
CA ILE A 203 -21.75 -8.68 -23.74
C ILE A 203 -22.43 -8.52 -25.10
N LYS A 204 -22.26 -9.50 -26.01
CA LYS A 204 -22.91 -9.46 -27.32
C LYS A 204 -24.44 -9.49 -27.19
N ALA A 205 -24.98 -10.33 -26.31
CA ALA A 205 -26.42 -10.40 -26.07
C ALA A 205 -26.97 -9.11 -25.43
N ALA A 206 -26.23 -8.47 -24.54
CA ALA A 206 -26.61 -7.18 -23.94
C ALA A 206 -26.65 -6.06 -25.00
N LYS A 207 -25.68 -6.04 -25.92
CA LYS A 207 -25.64 -5.12 -27.08
C LYS A 207 -26.86 -5.27 -27.98
N GLU A 208 -27.25 -6.50 -28.29
CA GLU A 208 -28.43 -6.79 -29.11
C GLU A 208 -29.73 -6.34 -28.44
N LYS A 209 -29.78 -6.32 -27.11
CA LYS A 209 -30.92 -5.82 -26.32
C LYS A 209 -30.87 -4.32 -26.03
N HIS A 210 -29.83 -3.62 -26.48
CA HIS A 210 -29.57 -2.21 -26.16
C HIS A 210 -29.54 -1.91 -24.65
N ASP A 211 -29.09 -2.87 -23.84
CA ASP A 211 -28.95 -2.73 -22.39
C ASP A 211 -27.53 -2.23 -22.05
N VAL A 212 -27.39 -0.91 -22.01
CA VAL A 212 -26.11 -0.21 -21.84
C VAL A 212 -25.48 -0.48 -20.47
N ASP A 213 -26.30 -0.53 -19.41
CA ASP A 213 -25.82 -0.73 -18.04
C ASP A 213 -25.25 -2.15 -17.87
N THR A 214 -25.95 -3.15 -18.41
CA THR A 214 -25.47 -4.54 -18.40
C THR A 214 -24.25 -4.71 -19.31
N GLU A 215 -24.21 -4.06 -20.47
CA GLU A 215 -23.02 -4.06 -21.34
C GLU A 215 -21.79 -3.53 -20.61
N GLU A 216 -21.88 -2.36 -19.96
CA GLU A 216 -20.75 -1.74 -19.27
C GLU A 216 -20.22 -2.61 -18.14
N ALA A 217 -21.11 -3.13 -17.28
CA ALA A 217 -20.72 -4.00 -16.16
C ALA A 217 -20.03 -5.30 -16.63
N LEU A 218 -20.56 -5.95 -17.68
CA LEU A 218 -19.94 -7.17 -18.24
C LEU A 218 -18.61 -6.85 -18.94
N GLN A 219 -18.51 -5.70 -19.62
CA GLN A 219 -17.27 -5.28 -20.27
C GLN A 219 -16.15 -5.07 -19.23
N GLU A 220 -16.45 -4.48 -18.08
CA GLU A 220 -15.48 -4.26 -17.01
C GLU A 220 -14.96 -5.57 -16.41
N GLU A 221 -15.83 -6.55 -16.18
CA GLU A 221 -15.39 -7.85 -15.69
C GLU A 221 -14.56 -8.59 -16.77
N SER A 222 -14.84 -8.39 -18.07
CA SER A 222 -14.05 -8.97 -19.18
C SER A 222 -12.64 -8.40 -19.22
N ASP A 223 -12.54 -7.11 -18.91
CA ASP A 223 -11.29 -6.39 -18.84
C ASP A 223 -10.46 -6.79 -17.63
N ARG A 224 -11.13 -7.04 -16.50
CA ARG A 224 -10.50 -7.62 -15.32
C ARG A 224 -9.89 -8.98 -15.65
N TYR A 225 -10.63 -9.88 -16.29
CA TYR A 225 -10.08 -11.16 -16.75
C TYR A 225 -8.91 -10.98 -17.71
N ALA A 226 -8.96 -10.01 -18.64
CA ALA A 226 -7.85 -9.73 -19.55
C ALA A 226 -6.56 -9.34 -18.80
N VAL A 227 -6.67 -8.55 -17.73
CA VAL A 227 -5.52 -8.21 -16.88
C VAL A 227 -4.97 -9.43 -16.14
N LEU A 228 -5.84 -10.28 -15.60
CA LEU A 228 -5.44 -11.51 -14.91
C LEU A 228 -4.75 -12.51 -15.84
N ILE A 229 -5.29 -12.72 -17.05
CA ILE A 229 -4.67 -13.55 -18.09
C ILE A 229 -3.27 -13.02 -18.44
N LYS A 230 -3.15 -11.71 -18.66
CA LYS A 230 -1.85 -11.08 -18.96
C LYS A 230 -0.86 -11.27 -17.81
N ARG A 231 -1.29 -11.12 -16.55
CA ARG A 231 -0.43 -11.35 -15.38
C ARG A 231 0.04 -12.79 -15.29
N ALA A 232 -0.83 -13.77 -15.55
CA ALA A 232 -0.45 -15.18 -15.59
C ALA A 232 0.58 -15.44 -16.70
N ASP A 233 0.38 -14.86 -17.89
CA ASP A 233 1.33 -14.94 -19.02
C ASP A 233 2.68 -14.28 -18.71
N ASP A 234 2.67 -13.09 -18.11
CA ASP A 234 3.88 -12.38 -17.68
C ASP A 234 4.64 -13.18 -16.61
N SER A 235 3.94 -13.79 -15.67
CA SER A 235 4.52 -14.65 -14.62
C SER A 235 5.14 -15.91 -15.24
N ALA A 236 4.42 -16.60 -16.13
CA ALA A 236 4.93 -17.79 -16.82
C ALA A 236 6.18 -17.48 -17.67
N ARG A 237 6.23 -16.31 -18.32
CA ARG A 237 7.41 -15.84 -19.04
C ARG A 237 8.57 -15.50 -18.11
N ALA A 238 8.30 -14.91 -16.95
CA ALA A 238 9.34 -14.48 -16.02
C ALA A 238 10.12 -15.66 -15.41
N LEU A 239 9.55 -16.88 -15.41
CA LEU A 239 10.25 -18.10 -15.05
C LEU A 239 11.36 -18.47 -16.05
N ARG A 240 11.33 -17.96 -17.29
CA ARG A 240 12.39 -18.17 -18.27
C ARG A 240 13.59 -17.27 -17.96
N ILE A 241 14.28 -17.61 -16.89
CA ILE A 241 15.43 -16.86 -16.38
C ILE A 241 16.52 -17.83 -15.96
N THR A 242 17.76 -17.52 -16.35
CA THR A 242 18.94 -18.30 -15.99
C THR A 242 19.45 -17.90 -14.61
N MET A 243 20.23 -18.77 -13.99
CA MET A 243 20.89 -18.48 -12.71
C MET A 243 21.68 -17.16 -12.71
N GLY A 244 22.49 -16.90 -13.73
CA GLY A 244 23.28 -15.65 -13.79
C GLY A 244 22.39 -14.39 -13.77
N ASN A 245 21.27 -14.44 -14.49
CA ASN A 245 20.30 -13.34 -14.50
C ASN A 245 19.51 -13.25 -13.18
N LEU A 246 19.24 -14.38 -12.51
CA LEU A 246 18.61 -14.39 -11.18
C LEU A 246 19.48 -13.67 -10.15
N ILE A 247 20.77 -14.03 -10.08
CA ILE A 247 21.73 -13.42 -9.15
C ILE A 247 21.86 -11.92 -9.44
N ALA A 248 22.08 -11.54 -10.71
CA ALA A 248 22.17 -10.12 -11.08
C ALA A 248 20.90 -9.33 -10.73
N LYS A 249 19.72 -9.92 -10.94
CA LYS A 249 18.43 -9.29 -10.60
C LYS A 249 18.26 -9.14 -9.08
N ARG A 250 18.68 -10.14 -8.30
CA ARG A 250 18.70 -10.09 -6.83
C ARG A 250 19.65 -8.99 -6.36
N ASP A 251 20.89 -8.97 -6.85
CA ASP A 251 21.92 -8.02 -6.42
C ASP A 251 21.52 -6.58 -6.75
N LEU A 252 20.93 -6.34 -7.93
CA LEU A 252 20.37 -5.03 -8.29
C LEU A 252 19.22 -4.63 -7.35
N ARG A 253 18.35 -5.59 -6.99
CA ARG A 253 17.23 -5.37 -6.08
C ARG A 253 17.72 -5.06 -4.66
N VAL A 254 18.69 -5.83 -4.14
CA VAL A 254 19.34 -5.60 -2.84
C VAL A 254 20.02 -4.23 -2.85
N ALA A 255 20.87 -3.92 -3.83
CA ALA A 255 21.55 -2.63 -3.92
C ALA A 255 20.56 -1.45 -3.94
N LYS A 256 19.44 -1.60 -4.66
CA LYS A 256 18.37 -0.59 -4.68
C LYS A 256 17.73 -0.43 -3.30
N MET A 257 17.36 -1.51 -2.63
CA MET A 257 16.78 -1.44 -1.28
C MET A 257 17.78 -0.91 -0.24
N THR A 258 19.04 -1.33 -0.28
CA THR A 258 20.09 -0.81 0.62
C THR A 258 20.30 0.68 0.39
N LYS A 259 20.27 1.15 -0.86
CA LYS A 259 20.31 2.58 -1.18
C LYS A 259 19.09 3.31 -0.62
N GLU A 260 17.89 2.77 -0.81
CA GLU A 260 16.64 3.34 -0.28
C GLU A 260 16.67 3.41 1.27
N ILE A 261 17.10 2.35 1.95
CA ILE A 261 17.26 2.31 3.41
C ILE A 261 18.29 3.35 3.87
N ARG A 262 19.43 3.46 3.19
CA ARG A 262 20.47 4.44 3.52
C ARG A 262 19.98 5.87 3.34
N GLU A 263 19.25 6.16 2.27
CA GLU A 263 18.63 7.48 2.04
C GLU A 263 17.64 7.81 3.17
N VAL A 264 16.79 6.85 3.56
CA VAL A 264 15.86 7.01 4.69
C VAL A 264 16.61 7.26 6.00
N GLN A 265 17.71 6.55 6.23
CA GLN A 265 18.48 6.68 7.47
C GLN A 265 19.22 8.01 7.56
N ILE A 266 19.83 8.47 6.46
CA ILE A 266 20.44 9.81 6.37
C ILE A 266 19.39 10.90 6.59
N GLU A 267 18.20 10.75 6.00
CA GLU A 267 17.11 11.70 6.18
C GLU A 267 16.61 11.71 7.63
N TYR A 268 16.46 10.54 8.26
CA TYR A 268 16.09 10.41 9.66
C TYR A 268 17.14 11.04 10.59
N GLU A 269 18.42 10.78 10.37
CA GLU A 269 19.52 11.39 11.13
C GLU A 269 19.59 12.90 10.95
N SER A 270 19.40 13.39 9.72
CA SER A 270 19.34 14.83 9.41
C SER A 270 18.18 15.49 10.14
N ASN A 271 16.99 14.88 10.09
CA ASN A 271 15.79 15.37 10.79
C ASN A 271 15.97 15.36 12.31
N PHE A 272 16.57 14.30 12.87
CA PHE A 272 16.86 14.19 14.29
C PHE A 272 17.89 15.23 14.76
N ARG A 273 18.92 15.48 13.94
CA ARG A 273 19.94 16.51 14.20
C ARG A 273 19.32 17.91 14.17
N GLN A 274 18.46 18.18 13.19
CA GLN A 274 17.75 19.45 13.09
C GLN A 274 16.86 19.67 14.32
N MET A 275 16.11 18.65 14.72
CA MET A 275 15.24 18.70 15.90
C MET A 275 16.02 19.05 17.19
N ARG A 276 17.22 18.49 17.38
CA ARG A 276 18.09 18.85 18.53
C ARG A 276 18.62 20.27 18.47
N LEU A 277 18.93 20.78 17.27
CA LEU A 277 19.36 22.17 17.11
C LEU A 277 18.22 23.14 17.40
N ASP A 278 17.01 22.81 16.97
CA ASP A 278 15.81 23.61 17.23
C ASP A 278 15.46 23.61 18.73
N GLU A 279 15.65 22.48 19.43
CA GLU A 279 15.47 22.37 20.89
C GLU A 279 16.48 23.23 21.66
N ILE A 280 17.75 23.27 21.24
CA ILE A 280 18.77 24.13 21.83
C ILE A 280 18.40 25.61 21.65
N LYS A 281 18.02 26.01 20.42
CA LYS A 281 17.60 27.39 20.12
C LYS A 281 16.40 27.82 20.95
N LEU A 282 15.36 26.98 21.04
CA LEU A 282 14.19 27.24 21.87
C LEU A 282 14.54 27.42 23.35
N ASN A 283 15.52 26.66 23.84
CA ASN A 283 15.97 26.79 25.22
C ASN A 283 16.78 28.09 25.45
N GLU A 284 17.62 28.48 24.50
CA GLU A 284 18.35 29.76 24.53
C GLU A 284 17.37 30.94 24.51
N GLU A 285 16.39 30.94 23.60
CA GLU A 285 15.35 31.97 23.51
C GLU A 285 14.50 32.04 24.80
N ARG A 286 14.17 30.89 25.40
CA ARG A 286 13.47 30.84 26.70
C ARG A 286 14.29 31.49 27.81
N ILE A 287 15.59 31.22 27.87
CA ILE A 287 16.50 31.83 28.85
C ILE A 287 16.57 33.35 28.64
N GLU A 288 16.61 33.82 27.39
CA GLU A 288 16.59 35.25 27.06
C GLU A 288 15.28 35.93 27.48
N LEU A 289 14.14 35.31 27.20
CA LEU A 289 12.82 35.79 27.62
C LEU A 289 12.70 35.85 29.14
N GLU A 290 13.17 34.83 29.87
CA GLU A 290 13.21 34.84 31.34
C GLU A 290 14.09 35.98 31.88
N ASN A 291 15.24 36.23 31.25
CA ASN A 291 16.12 37.33 31.62
C ASN A 291 15.47 38.70 31.35
N GLN A 292 14.81 38.88 30.20
CA GLN A 292 14.05 40.10 29.89
C GLN A 292 12.88 40.32 30.85
N GLN A 293 12.17 39.26 31.22
CA GLN A 293 11.09 39.35 32.20
C GLN A 293 11.59 39.70 33.60
N LYS A 294 12.76 39.20 34.03
CA LYS A 294 13.41 39.61 35.28
C LYS A 294 13.79 41.09 35.26
N LEU A 295 14.35 41.58 34.15
CA LEU A 295 14.63 43.01 33.92
C LEU A 295 13.36 43.88 33.97
N GLN A 296 12.27 43.44 33.36
CA GLN A 296 10.99 44.15 33.41
C GLN A 296 10.34 44.13 34.80
N ARG A 297 10.49 43.03 35.57
CA ARG A 297 10.02 42.95 36.97
C ARG A 297 10.79 43.89 37.89
N GLN A 298 12.08 44.09 37.66
CA GLN A 298 12.88 45.11 38.37
C GLN A 298 12.46 46.54 37.98
N GLY A 299 12.06 46.78 36.73
CA GLY A 299 11.50 48.07 36.28
C GLY A 299 10.08 48.37 36.78
N LYS A 300 9.25 47.34 36.96
CA LYS A 300 7.83 47.47 37.37
C LYS A 300 7.57 47.53 38.89
N SER A 301 8.61 47.43 39.73
CA SER A 301 8.50 47.73 41.18
C SER A 301 8.19 49.21 41.48
N ARG A 302 8.03 50.07 40.47
CA ARG A 302 7.78 51.51 40.62
C ARG A 302 6.35 51.98 40.39
N PHE A 303 5.40 51.13 39.97
CA PHE A 303 3.99 51.54 39.83
C PHE A 303 3.02 50.39 40.18
N LYS A 304 2.12 50.65 41.13
CA LYS A 304 1.14 49.71 41.70
C LYS A 304 -0.17 49.65 40.90
N THR A 305 -0.87 48.53 41.14
CA THR A 305 -2.33 48.35 41.41
C THR A 305 -3.22 47.71 40.33
N SER A 306 -4.02 46.77 40.84
CA SER A 306 -5.36 46.27 40.44
C SER A 306 -5.56 45.22 39.32
N THR A 307 -5.88 44.02 39.82
CA THR A 307 -7.02 43.12 39.51
C THR A 307 -6.89 42.00 38.46
N SER A 308 -7.31 40.81 38.95
CA SER A 308 -7.36 39.42 38.45
C SER A 308 -7.50 39.10 36.96
N THR A 309 -6.79 38.04 36.55
CA THR A 309 -7.01 37.21 35.35
C THR A 309 -6.51 35.79 35.69
N GLN A 310 -7.38 34.78 35.74
CA GLN A 310 -7.46 33.65 34.79
C GLN A 310 -6.10 33.08 34.34
N GLU A 311 -5.84 31.82 34.72
CA GLU A 311 -4.73 31.01 34.19
C GLU A 311 -5.17 30.33 32.88
N THR A 312 -4.76 30.93 31.77
CA THR A 312 -4.65 30.32 30.45
C THR A 312 -3.19 29.88 30.23
N SER A 313 -3.00 28.66 29.74
CA SER A 313 -1.68 28.14 29.32
C SER A 313 -1.30 28.76 27.96
N PRO A 314 -0.09 29.33 27.80
CA PRO A 314 0.27 30.08 26.61
C PRO A 314 0.82 29.23 25.47
N GLU A 315 0.45 29.69 24.28
CA GLU A 315 0.86 29.32 22.93
C GLU A 315 2.38 29.48 22.73
N LEU A 316 2.96 28.57 21.94
CA LEU A 316 4.30 28.73 21.35
C LEU A 316 4.13 29.11 19.88
N HIS A 317 4.42 30.37 19.58
CA HIS A 317 4.61 30.89 18.23
C HIS A 317 5.95 30.40 17.67
N GLY A 318 5.92 29.68 16.55
CA GLY A 318 7.07 29.45 15.69
C GLY A 318 7.07 30.43 14.51
N GLN A 319 8.15 31.17 14.32
CA GLN A 319 8.32 32.08 13.18
C GLN A 319 8.70 31.34 11.89
N ARG A 320 7.88 31.63 10.87
CA ARG A 320 7.99 31.60 9.40
C ARG A 320 9.37 31.34 8.75
N PRO A 321 9.51 30.35 7.82
CA PRO A 321 10.59 30.28 6.85
C PRO A 321 10.40 31.26 5.68
N GLU A 322 11.48 31.60 4.99
CA GLU A 322 11.58 32.65 3.97
C GLU A 322 10.56 32.54 2.82
N ARG A 323 10.00 33.71 2.44
CA ARG A 323 9.01 33.88 1.35
C ARG A 323 9.60 33.52 -0.01
N ALA A 324 9.01 32.53 -0.66
CA ALA A 324 8.97 32.49 -2.12
C ALA A 324 7.66 33.17 -2.57
N GLU A 325 7.76 34.29 -3.29
CA GLU A 325 6.60 34.90 -3.97
C GLU A 325 6.29 34.11 -5.25
N GLY A 326 5.58 33.00 -5.07
CA GLY A 326 4.93 32.25 -6.14
C GLY A 326 3.43 32.23 -5.89
N SER A 327 2.68 33.07 -6.61
CA SER A 327 1.23 32.95 -6.67
C SER A 327 0.88 31.61 -7.34
N MET A 328 0.30 30.69 -6.57
CA MET A 328 -0.24 29.44 -7.11
C MET A 328 -1.42 29.80 -8.04
N PRO A 329 -1.44 29.31 -9.30
CA PRO A 329 -2.59 29.55 -10.17
C PRO A 329 -3.84 28.95 -9.51
N ALA A 330 -4.91 29.75 -9.45
CA ALA A 330 -6.19 29.36 -8.89
C ALA A 330 -6.66 28.04 -9.50
N THR A 331 -6.82 26.98 -8.69
CA THR A 331 -7.53 25.77 -9.14
C THR A 331 -9.00 26.14 -9.36
N ILE A 332 -9.36 26.14 -10.64
CA ILE A 332 -10.55 26.72 -11.27
C ILE A 332 -11.88 26.02 -10.94
N VAL A 333 -11.92 25.01 -10.06
CA VAL A 333 -13.20 24.36 -9.71
C VAL A 333 -13.20 23.88 -8.25
N GLY A 334 -14.04 24.49 -7.40
CA GLY A 334 -14.20 24.15 -5.98
C GLY A 334 -14.96 22.84 -5.76
N VAL A 335 -14.45 21.73 -6.29
CA VAL A 335 -15.01 20.39 -6.18
C VAL A 335 -14.07 19.48 -5.39
N SER A 336 -14.60 18.78 -4.39
CA SER A 336 -13.88 17.83 -3.54
C SER A 336 -14.66 16.52 -3.45
N VAL A 337 -13.98 15.39 -3.61
CA VAL A 337 -14.60 14.06 -3.54
C VAL A 337 -13.76 13.10 -2.72
N SER A 338 -14.39 12.30 -1.87
CA SER A 338 -13.74 11.27 -1.06
C SER A 338 -14.70 10.11 -0.86
N ILE A 339 -14.26 8.90 -1.24
CA ILE A 339 -15.01 7.64 -1.07
C ILE A 339 -14.08 6.64 -0.39
N SER A 340 -14.57 5.97 0.63
CA SER A 340 -13.88 4.87 1.29
C SER A 340 -14.92 3.88 1.79
N GLN A 341 -14.91 2.65 1.26
CA GLN A 341 -15.91 1.63 1.56
C GLN A 341 -17.35 2.14 1.29
N SER A 342 -18.20 2.21 2.32
CA SER A 342 -19.56 2.75 2.22
C SER A 342 -19.66 4.25 2.48
N PHE A 343 -18.58 4.89 2.95
CA PHE A 343 -18.58 6.31 3.34
C PHE A 343 -18.19 7.21 2.17
N TYR A 344 -18.83 8.38 2.09
CA TYR A 344 -18.53 9.38 1.08
C TYR A 344 -18.65 10.82 1.59
N ILE A 345 -17.84 11.70 1.01
CA ILE A 345 -18.00 13.16 0.98
C ILE A 345 -17.94 13.59 -0.48
N LEU A 346 -18.97 14.31 -0.92
CA LEU A 346 -19.08 14.86 -2.27
C LEU A 346 -19.39 16.35 -2.12
N GLN A 347 -18.56 17.22 -2.68
CA GLN A 347 -18.68 18.66 -2.50
C GLN A 347 -18.45 19.36 -3.84
N SER A 348 -19.32 20.33 -4.14
CA SER A 348 -19.23 21.23 -5.28
C SER A 348 -19.63 22.65 -4.85
N PRO A 349 -19.40 23.68 -5.68
CA PRO A 349 -19.83 25.04 -5.35
C PRO A 349 -21.34 25.20 -5.17
N LEU A 350 -22.14 24.33 -5.81
CA LEU A 350 -23.60 24.35 -5.78
C LEU A 350 -24.21 23.49 -4.68
N GLY A 351 -23.43 22.63 -4.02
CA GLY A 351 -23.94 21.76 -2.97
C GLY A 351 -23.00 20.63 -2.61
N TRP A 352 -23.27 20.00 -1.48
CA TRP A 352 -22.51 18.89 -0.94
C TRP A 352 -23.43 17.77 -0.43
N SER A 353 -22.87 16.58 -0.28
CA SER A 353 -23.54 15.40 0.27
C SER A 353 -22.51 14.53 0.99
N CYS A 354 -22.83 14.06 2.19
CA CYS A 354 -22.07 13.04 2.89
C CYS A 354 -23.01 12.06 3.60
N ASN A 355 -22.50 10.91 4.01
CA ASN A 355 -23.19 9.96 4.88
C ASN A 355 -22.44 9.67 6.18
N GLU A 356 -21.49 10.55 6.55
CA GLU A 356 -20.80 10.50 7.83
C GLU A 356 -21.62 11.28 8.88
N VAL A 357 -22.05 10.60 9.93
CA VAL A 357 -23.02 11.13 10.90
C VAL A 357 -22.49 12.37 11.60
N GLU A 358 -21.23 12.36 12.04
CA GLU A 358 -20.60 13.52 12.71
C GLU A 358 -20.55 14.76 11.80
N LEU A 359 -20.48 14.56 10.48
CA LEU A 359 -20.47 15.65 9.49
C LEU A 359 -21.88 16.11 9.11
N GLN A 360 -22.88 15.23 9.19
CA GLN A 360 -24.29 15.57 8.94
C GLN A 360 -24.90 16.39 10.07
N GLU A 361 -24.51 16.11 11.32
CA GLU A 361 -24.96 16.87 12.50
C GLU A 361 -24.39 18.30 12.55
N PHE A 362 -23.33 18.56 11.77
CA PHE A 362 -22.69 19.86 11.70
C PHE A 362 -23.35 20.74 10.62
N GLN A 363 -24.49 21.35 10.96
CA GLN A 363 -25.18 22.35 10.15
C GLN A 363 -25.10 23.75 10.78
N ASP A 364 -23.90 24.33 10.85
CA ASP A 364 -23.72 25.72 11.30
C ASP A 364 -23.84 26.73 10.14
N GLY A 365 -24.52 26.36 9.05
CA GLY A 365 -24.70 27.17 7.84
C GLY A 365 -23.43 27.42 7.00
N LYS A 366 -22.27 26.88 7.39
CA LYS A 366 -21.00 27.06 6.66
C LYS A 366 -20.87 26.06 5.52
N ARG A 367 -20.44 26.52 4.34
CA ARG A 367 -20.19 25.64 3.19
C ARG A 367 -18.87 24.88 3.35
N MET A 368 -18.87 23.58 3.07
CA MET A 368 -17.65 22.77 2.97
C MET A 368 -16.90 23.12 1.69
N GLU A 369 -15.60 23.34 1.77
CA GLU A 369 -14.71 23.61 0.63
C GLU A 369 -13.79 22.44 0.29
N LEU A 370 -13.41 21.66 1.29
CA LEU A 370 -12.53 20.50 1.13
C LEU A 370 -12.91 19.43 2.15
N GLY A 371 -12.90 18.17 1.74
CA GLY A 371 -13.16 17.08 2.66
C GLY A 371 -12.51 15.79 2.20
N CYS A 372 -11.83 15.13 3.12
CA CYS A 372 -11.29 13.80 2.90
C CYS A 372 -11.58 12.89 4.10
N LEU A 373 -11.93 11.64 3.80
CA LEU A 373 -12.22 10.61 4.78
C LEU A 373 -11.50 9.31 4.44
N HIS A 374 -11.26 8.51 5.47
CA HIS A 374 -10.82 7.13 5.36
C HIS A 374 -11.60 6.26 6.32
N ALA A 375 -12.21 5.18 5.81
CA ALA A 375 -12.88 4.20 6.65
C ALA A 375 -11.84 3.42 7.48
N ILE A 376 -12.07 3.34 8.78
CA ILE A 376 -11.29 2.50 9.71
C ILE A 376 -11.97 1.13 9.85
N SER A 377 -13.30 1.15 9.86
CA SER A 377 -14.20 -0.01 9.92
C SER A 377 -15.55 0.38 9.34
N ASP A 378 -16.47 -0.57 9.20
CA ASP A 378 -17.82 -0.36 8.69
C ASP A 378 -18.65 0.71 9.45
N GLN A 379 -18.22 1.08 10.66
CA GLN A 379 -18.91 2.03 11.56
C GLN A 379 -18.03 3.19 12.01
N ARG A 380 -16.78 3.30 11.55
CA ARG A 380 -15.85 4.35 12.00
C ARG A 380 -15.02 4.87 10.87
N THR A 381 -14.83 6.17 10.86
CA THR A 381 -14.01 6.88 9.89
C THR A 381 -12.99 7.77 10.59
N ALA A 382 -11.93 8.09 9.85
CA ALA A 382 -11.05 9.20 10.15
C ALA A 382 -11.25 10.23 9.03
N TRP A 383 -11.72 11.42 9.36
CA TRP A 383 -11.94 12.49 8.40
C TRP A 383 -11.32 13.80 8.86
N ILE A 384 -10.99 14.66 7.89
CA ILE A 384 -10.61 16.05 8.05
C ILE A 384 -11.27 16.87 6.93
N VAL A 385 -11.87 17.99 7.30
CA VAL A 385 -12.66 18.87 6.43
C VAL A 385 -12.30 20.33 6.67
N ARG A 386 -12.41 21.15 5.62
CA ARG A 386 -12.31 22.60 5.65
C ARG A 386 -13.64 23.20 5.22
N TYR A 387 -14.18 24.08 6.05
CA TYR A 387 -15.32 24.94 5.73
C TYR A 387 -14.84 26.34 5.34
N GLU A 388 -15.76 27.18 4.88
CA GLU A 388 -15.51 28.59 4.59
C GLU A 388 -14.84 29.32 5.78
N ASN A 389 -14.04 30.34 5.45
CA ASN A 389 -13.21 31.10 6.40
C ASN A 389 -12.11 30.27 7.07
N ASP A 390 -11.59 29.26 6.38
CA ASP A 390 -10.52 28.36 6.87
C ASP A 390 -10.89 27.66 8.21
N ASP A 391 -12.17 27.37 8.43
CA ASP A 391 -12.63 26.59 9.60
C ASP A 391 -12.39 25.10 9.37
N TRP A 392 -11.31 24.59 9.94
CA TRP A 392 -10.92 23.19 9.82
C TRP A 392 -11.41 22.34 10.98
N ARG A 393 -11.89 21.14 10.66
CA ARG A 393 -12.33 20.14 11.65
C ARG A 393 -11.85 18.75 11.27
N TRP A 394 -11.65 17.91 12.27
CA TRP A 394 -11.35 16.49 12.07
C TRP A 394 -12.01 15.62 13.14
N SER A 395 -12.31 14.38 12.78
CA SER A 395 -12.86 13.36 13.70
C SER A 395 -11.93 13.04 14.86
N VAL A 396 -12.47 12.53 15.97
CA VAL A 396 -11.66 11.97 17.08
C VAL A 396 -10.77 10.81 16.57
N GLY A 397 -11.27 10.02 15.60
CA GLY A 397 -10.54 8.93 14.97
C GLY A 397 -9.31 9.39 14.18
N PHE A 398 -9.28 10.63 13.72
CA PHE A 398 -8.20 11.18 12.87
C PHE A 398 -6.85 11.16 13.57
N GLU A 399 -6.74 11.71 14.78
CA GLU A 399 -5.45 11.80 15.48
C GLU A 399 -4.87 10.43 15.83
N ARG A 400 -5.75 9.46 16.11
CA ARG A 400 -5.36 8.09 16.42
C ARG A 400 -4.80 7.35 15.21
N HIS A 401 -5.38 7.57 14.03
CA HIS A 401 -5.02 6.83 12.80
C HIS A 401 -3.98 7.55 11.94
N TYR A 402 -3.85 8.87 12.09
CA TYR A 402 -2.87 9.70 11.40
C TYR A 402 -2.05 10.55 12.39
N PRO A 403 -1.38 9.94 13.39
CA PRO A 403 -0.73 10.69 14.47
C PRO A 403 0.39 11.62 13.98
N SER A 404 1.15 11.20 12.96
CA SER A 404 2.19 12.05 12.36
C SER A 404 1.61 13.26 11.63
N LEU A 405 0.51 13.07 10.89
CA LEU A 405 -0.16 14.19 10.24
C LEU A 405 -0.76 15.14 11.27
N ALA A 406 -1.45 14.62 12.29
CA ALA A 406 -1.99 15.44 13.38
C ALA A 406 -0.88 16.25 14.07
N LYS A 407 0.30 15.66 14.29
CA LYS A 407 1.47 16.38 14.81
C LYS A 407 1.88 17.51 13.87
N HIS A 408 2.03 17.26 12.57
CA HIS A 408 2.37 18.31 11.61
C HIS A 408 1.32 19.43 11.60
N ILE A 409 0.04 19.09 11.62
CA ILE A 409 -1.04 20.09 11.64
C ILE A 409 -0.96 20.96 12.90
N LYS A 410 -0.73 20.35 14.07
CA LYS A 410 -0.55 21.07 15.34
C LYS A 410 0.71 21.95 15.33
N SER A 411 1.78 21.53 14.65
CA SER A 411 3.04 22.27 14.57
C SER A 411 3.03 23.42 13.56
N TYR A 412 2.39 23.26 12.41
CA TYR A 412 2.45 24.21 11.29
C TYR A 412 1.16 25.00 11.06
N GLY A 413 0.14 24.75 11.87
CA GLY A 413 -1.16 25.40 11.78
C GLY A 413 -2.04 24.81 10.69
N VAL A 414 -3.31 24.58 11.04
CA VAL A 414 -4.29 23.98 10.14
C VAL A 414 -4.79 24.95 9.06
N ASN A 415 -4.88 26.24 9.37
CA ASN A 415 -5.44 27.27 8.47
C ASN A 415 -4.58 27.49 7.21
N ALA A 416 -3.32 27.06 7.22
CA ALA A 416 -2.41 27.21 6.08
C ALA A 416 -2.39 25.98 5.15
N ILE A 417 -3.15 24.93 5.47
CA ILE A 417 -3.28 23.75 4.61
C ILE A 417 -4.11 24.11 3.37
N LYS A 418 -3.61 23.76 2.19
CA LYS A 418 -4.31 23.93 0.90
C LYS A 418 -4.95 22.65 0.41
N LEU A 419 -4.33 21.52 0.65
CA LEU A 419 -4.79 20.21 0.22
C LEU A 419 -4.43 19.16 1.26
N CYS A 420 -5.37 18.28 1.58
CA CYS A 420 -5.17 17.12 2.42
C CYS A 420 -5.77 15.88 1.74
N ALA A 421 -5.09 14.75 1.86
CA ALA A 421 -5.58 13.46 1.40
C ALA A 421 -5.18 12.36 2.40
N LEU A 422 -6.12 11.47 2.68
CA LEU A 422 -5.96 10.34 3.60
C LEU A 422 -6.00 9.02 2.83
N GLY A 423 -5.29 8.01 3.32
CA GLY A 423 -5.09 6.75 2.64
C GLY A 423 -4.75 5.60 3.59
N PRO A 424 -4.85 4.35 3.10
CA PRO A 424 -4.73 3.16 3.94
C PRO A 424 -3.34 3.06 4.57
N GLY A 425 -3.27 2.51 5.79
CA GLY A 425 -2.00 2.29 6.50
C GLY A 425 -1.34 3.58 6.99
N ALA A 426 -2.13 4.54 7.47
CA ALA A 426 -1.68 5.86 7.90
C ALA A 426 -0.94 6.66 6.79
N ARG A 427 -1.26 6.39 5.52
CA ARG A 427 -0.72 7.16 4.38
C ARG A 427 -1.49 8.46 4.23
N TYR A 428 -0.79 9.53 3.95
CA TYR A 428 -1.41 10.84 3.79
C TYR A 428 -0.58 11.73 2.88
N TYR A 429 -1.22 12.80 2.43
CA TYR A 429 -0.58 13.96 1.82
C TYR A 429 -1.21 15.21 2.44
N ALA A 430 -0.39 16.18 2.81
CA ALA A 430 -0.82 17.49 3.24
C ALA A 430 0.11 18.56 2.65
N GLY A 431 -0.45 19.54 1.97
CA GLY A 431 0.30 20.62 1.33
C GLY A 431 -0.05 21.98 1.91
N TRP A 432 0.96 22.74 2.29
CA TRP A 432 0.92 24.16 2.63
C TRP A 432 1.39 25.00 1.43
N ASN A 433 1.28 26.32 1.54
CA ASN A 433 1.79 27.25 0.51
C ASN A 433 3.28 27.04 0.21
N GLU A 434 4.09 26.79 1.24
CA GLU A 434 5.56 26.80 1.15
C GLU A 434 6.20 25.41 1.24
N PHE A 435 5.47 24.38 1.70
CA PHE A 435 6.00 23.03 1.93
C PHE A 435 4.90 21.96 1.92
N ARG A 436 5.30 20.68 1.89
CA ARG A 436 4.39 19.53 1.83
C ARG A 436 4.89 18.41 2.71
N PHE A 437 3.98 17.75 3.42
CA PHE A 437 4.23 16.51 4.15
C PHE A 437 3.44 15.38 3.53
N TYR A 438 4.04 14.20 3.43
CA TYR A 438 3.35 13.01 2.91
C TYR A 438 3.99 11.72 3.42
N CYS A 439 3.21 10.65 3.42
CA CYS A 439 3.60 9.33 3.94
C CYS A 439 3.80 8.30 2.80
N TYR A 440 4.67 7.33 3.07
CA TYR A 440 5.70 6.82 2.16
C TYR A 440 5.26 5.62 1.28
N SER A 441 5.42 5.77 -0.04
CA SER A 441 5.78 4.67 -0.95
C SER A 441 6.89 5.16 -1.90
N PRO A 442 7.94 4.37 -2.21
CA PRO A 442 9.09 4.85 -3.01
C PRO A 442 8.69 5.47 -4.35
N LYS A 443 7.65 4.94 -5.00
CA LYS A 443 7.14 5.46 -6.27
C LYS A 443 6.39 6.78 -6.11
N PHE A 444 5.57 6.93 -5.06
CA PHE A 444 4.89 8.19 -4.79
C PHE A 444 5.90 9.30 -4.51
N THR A 445 6.93 9.03 -3.69
CA THR A 445 8.00 9.99 -3.41
C THR A 445 8.74 10.42 -4.67
N LYS A 446 9.09 9.46 -5.55
CA LYS A 446 9.72 9.78 -6.85
C LYS A 446 8.81 10.66 -7.70
N THR A 447 7.52 10.37 -7.75
CA THR A 447 6.52 11.21 -8.44
C THR A 447 6.51 12.62 -7.88
N MET A 448 6.43 12.79 -6.55
CA MET A 448 6.40 14.10 -5.91
C MET A 448 7.67 14.91 -6.13
N LYS A 449 8.84 14.26 -6.22
CA LYS A 449 10.11 14.92 -6.56
C LYS A 449 10.14 15.47 -8.00
N ILE A 450 9.42 14.84 -8.93
CA ILE A 450 9.32 15.27 -10.33
C ILE A 450 8.36 16.46 -10.48
N ILE A 451 7.38 16.59 -9.58
CA ILE A 451 6.43 17.72 -9.56
C ILE A 451 7.11 18.94 -8.91
N LYS A 452 8.11 19.48 -9.61
CA LYS A 452 8.76 20.76 -9.34
C LYS A 452 8.65 21.63 -10.59
N ASN A 453 8.47 22.93 -10.40
CA ASN A 453 8.51 23.91 -11.49
C ASN A 453 9.97 24.05 -11.99
N ASN A 454 10.13 24.65 -13.18
CA ASN A 454 11.43 24.83 -13.83
C ASN A 454 12.40 25.70 -13.01
N ASP A 455 11.87 26.58 -12.16
CA ASP A 455 12.60 27.45 -11.24
C ASP A 455 12.99 26.75 -9.92
N GLY A 456 12.67 25.47 -9.77
CA GLY A 456 12.90 24.69 -8.55
C GLY A 456 11.82 24.84 -7.47
N SER A 457 10.80 25.68 -7.69
CA SER A 457 9.66 25.84 -6.77
C SER A 457 8.74 24.61 -6.78
N LEU A 458 7.96 24.44 -5.71
CA LEU A 458 7.03 23.31 -5.55
C LEU A 458 5.89 23.42 -6.56
N GLY A 459 5.83 22.52 -7.55
CA GLY A 459 4.78 22.55 -8.59
C GLY A 459 3.40 22.29 -7.98
N SER A 460 2.40 23.14 -8.24
CA SER A 460 1.09 23.13 -7.55
C SER A 460 0.40 21.78 -7.61
N VAL A 461 0.23 21.07 -6.48
CA VAL A 461 -0.52 19.80 -6.44
C VAL A 461 -1.99 20.12 -6.17
N ALA A 462 -2.84 19.75 -7.12
CA ALA A 462 -4.27 20.02 -7.09
C ALA A 462 -5.07 18.85 -6.49
N VAL A 463 -4.65 17.61 -6.76
CA VAL A 463 -5.35 16.40 -6.31
C VAL A 463 -4.35 15.35 -5.90
N VAL A 464 -4.60 14.70 -4.76
CA VAL A 464 -3.92 13.46 -4.36
C VAL A 464 -4.98 12.45 -3.94
N SER A 465 -4.89 11.24 -4.46
CA SER A 465 -5.74 10.14 -4.06
C SER A 465 -4.92 8.87 -3.85
N PHE A 466 -5.12 8.23 -2.69
CA PHE A 466 -4.53 6.94 -2.34
C PHE A 466 -5.59 5.85 -2.42
N GLY A 467 -5.31 4.78 -3.15
CA GLY A 467 -6.24 3.67 -3.34
C GLY A 467 -5.77 2.37 -2.69
N TYR A 468 -6.33 1.26 -3.17
CA TYR A 468 -6.03 -0.10 -2.76
C TYR A 468 -4.53 -0.39 -2.85
N GLY A 469 -3.96 -0.99 -1.81
CA GLY A 469 -2.53 -1.31 -1.75
C GLY A 469 -1.63 -0.07 -1.70
N ASN A 470 -0.77 0.08 -2.70
CA ASN A 470 0.17 1.20 -2.87
C ASN A 470 -0.21 2.11 -4.06
N THR A 471 -1.48 2.08 -4.47
CA THR A 471 -1.93 2.81 -5.65
C THR A 471 -2.17 4.28 -5.36
N PHE A 472 -1.89 5.14 -6.35
CA PHE A 472 -2.14 6.57 -6.23
C PHE A 472 -2.46 7.22 -7.57
N LEU A 473 -3.16 8.35 -7.49
CA LEU A 473 -3.37 9.31 -8.58
C LEU A 473 -3.03 10.71 -8.06
N VAL A 474 -2.26 11.46 -8.83
CA VAL A 474 -1.89 12.85 -8.53
C VAL A 474 -2.21 13.74 -9.72
N SER A 475 -2.87 14.87 -9.46
CA SER A 475 -3.06 15.96 -10.42
C SER A 475 -2.29 17.19 -9.95
N TYR A 476 -1.65 17.89 -10.87
CA TYR A 476 -0.76 19.02 -10.57
C TYR A 476 -0.77 20.06 -11.70
N GLY A 477 -0.71 21.33 -11.35
CA GLY A 477 -0.82 22.45 -12.28
C GLY A 477 0.52 22.96 -12.82
N PHE A 478 0.47 23.54 -14.02
CA PHE A 478 1.52 24.35 -14.64
C PHE A 478 1.06 25.81 -14.78
N GLU A 479 1.98 26.73 -15.07
CA GLU A 479 1.72 28.17 -15.21
C GLU A 479 0.63 28.53 -16.26
N ASN A 480 0.33 27.63 -17.19
CA ASN A 480 -0.68 27.81 -18.24
C ASN A 480 -2.13 27.49 -17.80
N GLY A 481 -2.36 27.15 -16.52
CA GLY A 481 -3.68 26.83 -15.97
C GLY A 481 -4.21 25.42 -16.29
N HIS A 482 -3.49 24.62 -17.08
CA HIS A 482 -3.82 23.20 -17.29
C HIS A 482 -3.27 22.34 -16.17
N LEU A 483 -4.02 21.29 -15.78
CA LEU A 483 -3.57 20.31 -14.81
C LEU A 483 -3.00 19.07 -15.52
N GLY A 484 -1.71 18.84 -15.33
CA GLY A 484 -1.10 17.54 -15.59
C GLY A 484 -1.53 16.51 -14.55
N TRP A 485 -1.38 15.23 -14.86
CA TRP A 485 -1.67 14.17 -13.92
C TRP A 485 -0.78 12.95 -14.17
N THR A 486 -0.61 12.17 -13.12
CA THR A 486 0.20 10.95 -13.10
C THR A 486 -0.34 9.97 -12.08
N HIS A 487 -0.11 8.68 -12.29
CA HIS A 487 -0.67 7.63 -11.44
C HIS A 487 0.22 6.39 -11.43
N ASP A 488 0.12 5.62 -10.34
CA ASP A 488 0.48 4.21 -10.31
C ASP A 488 -0.70 3.42 -9.77
N LEU A 489 -1.43 2.75 -10.65
CA LEU A 489 -2.60 1.96 -10.27
C LEU A 489 -2.26 0.47 -10.09
N GLN A 490 -1.01 0.02 -10.29
CA GLN A 490 -0.54 -1.35 -10.04
C GLN A 490 -1.40 -2.48 -10.65
N GLY A 491 -2.19 -2.17 -11.68
CA GLY A 491 -3.15 -3.09 -12.32
C GLY A 491 -4.51 -3.21 -11.61
N HIS A 492 -4.77 -2.40 -10.58
CA HIS A 492 -6.10 -2.11 -10.04
C HIS A 492 -6.79 -1.00 -10.84
N TYR A 493 -8.08 -0.78 -10.58
CA TYR A 493 -8.94 0.20 -11.24
C TYR A 493 -8.84 0.12 -12.77
N PRO A 494 -9.12 -1.05 -13.39
CA PRO A 494 -8.83 -1.29 -14.81
C PRO A 494 -9.58 -0.32 -15.75
N SER A 495 -10.84 0.00 -15.43
CA SER A 495 -11.67 0.98 -16.16
C SER A 495 -11.04 2.39 -16.12
N LEU A 496 -10.58 2.84 -14.96
CA LEU A 496 -9.83 4.09 -14.81
C LEU A 496 -8.50 4.06 -15.56
N ASN A 497 -7.72 2.98 -15.43
CA ASN A 497 -6.42 2.86 -16.08
C ASN A 497 -6.55 2.88 -17.61
N ARG A 498 -7.60 2.27 -18.19
CA ARG A 498 -7.88 2.38 -19.64
C ARG A 498 -8.20 3.82 -20.03
N PHE A 499 -9.08 4.47 -19.27
CA PHE A 499 -9.45 5.86 -19.51
C PHE A 499 -8.22 6.78 -19.47
N LEU A 500 -7.43 6.73 -18.41
CA LEU A 500 -6.21 7.54 -18.31
C LEU A 500 -5.22 7.21 -19.45
N LYS A 501 -5.04 5.93 -19.80
CA LYS A 501 -4.18 5.56 -20.94
C LYS A 501 -4.68 6.10 -22.28
N SER A 502 -5.99 6.13 -22.53
CA SER A 502 -6.52 6.72 -23.76
C SER A 502 -6.27 8.24 -23.79
N GLN A 503 -6.48 8.93 -22.67
CA GLN A 503 -6.18 10.37 -22.56
C GLN A 503 -4.68 10.66 -22.74
N LYS A 504 -3.81 9.80 -22.21
CA LYS A 504 -2.35 9.93 -22.39
C LYS A 504 -1.93 9.76 -23.85
N LYS A 505 -2.52 8.80 -24.57
CA LYS A 505 -2.28 8.61 -26.01
C LYS A 505 -2.68 9.82 -26.84
N LEU A 506 -3.71 10.54 -26.39
CA LEU A 506 -4.18 11.74 -27.05
C LEU A 506 -3.41 13.01 -26.61
N GLY A 507 -2.38 12.89 -25.75
CA GLY A 507 -1.54 14.01 -25.31
C GLY A 507 -1.99 14.68 -24.00
N ASN A 508 -2.52 13.92 -23.04
CA ASN A 508 -3.00 14.43 -21.73
C ASN A 508 -4.07 15.52 -21.87
N LYS A 509 -5.09 15.24 -22.67
CA LYS A 509 -6.17 16.19 -23.01
C LYS A 509 -7.23 16.39 -21.92
N ILE A 510 -6.94 16.02 -20.68
CA ILE A 510 -7.85 16.28 -19.56
C ILE A 510 -7.09 16.93 -18.40
N SER A 511 -7.79 17.79 -17.66
CA SER A 511 -7.36 18.33 -16.37
C SER A 511 -8.20 17.69 -15.27
N ILE A 512 -7.58 17.00 -14.32
CA ILE A 512 -8.27 16.33 -13.21
C ILE A 512 -8.40 17.29 -12.03
N HIS A 513 -9.64 17.64 -11.67
CA HIS A 513 -9.97 18.62 -10.62
C HIS A 513 -10.29 17.99 -9.28
N ALA A 514 -10.84 16.77 -9.28
CA ALA A 514 -11.06 15.99 -8.07
C ALA A 514 -10.95 14.51 -8.39
N ALA A 515 -10.43 13.70 -7.46
CA ALA A 515 -10.36 12.26 -7.63
C ALA A 515 -10.37 11.53 -6.29
N THR A 516 -10.99 10.37 -6.27
CA THR A 516 -10.93 9.41 -5.17
C THR A 516 -10.79 7.99 -5.71
N LEU A 517 -9.91 7.21 -5.10
CA LEU A 517 -9.72 5.78 -5.30
C LEU A 517 -10.13 5.13 -3.97
N ASP A 518 -11.12 4.23 -3.97
CA ASP A 518 -11.53 3.59 -2.72
C ASP A 518 -10.43 2.61 -2.25
N PRO A 519 -9.84 2.81 -1.06
CA PRO A 519 -8.80 1.93 -0.53
C PRO A 519 -9.22 0.48 -0.30
N PHE A 520 -10.52 0.23 -0.18
CA PHE A 520 -11.09 -1.09 0.11
C PHE A 520 -11.56 -1.82 -1.14
N SER A 521 -11.62 -1.13 -2.29
CA SER A 521 -12.04 -1.69 -3.55
C SER A 521 -10.92 -1.69 -4.58
N LYS A 522 -10.77 -2.80 -5.31
CA LYS A 522 -9.83 -2.89 -6.44
C LYS A 522 -10.37 -2.22 -7.70
N THR A 523 -11.61 -1.73 -7.68
CA THR A 523 -12.33 -1.23 -8.86
C THR A 523 -12.93 0.14 -8.67
N ASP A 524 -13.22 0.57 -7.44
CA ASP A 524 -14.07 1.74 -7.23
C ASP A 524 -13.29 3.05 -7.17
N TYR A 525 -13.74 4.01 -7.96
CA TYR A 525 -13.14 5.33 -8.08
C TYR A 525 -14.17 6.35 -8.54
N LEU A 526 -13.86 7.62 -8.34
CA LEU A 526 -14.54 8.75 -8.95
C LEU A 526 -13.49 9.78 -9.36
N VAL A 527 -13.52 10.23 -10.61
CA VAL A 527 -12.63 11.26 -11.16
C VAL A 527 -13.48 12.33 -11.83
N VAL A 528 -13.27 13.58 -11.44
CA VAL A 528 -13.90 14.77 -12.00
C VAL A 528 -12.85 15.55 -12.80
N PHE A 529 -13.15 15.87 -14.05
CA PHE A 529 -12.18 16.43 -15.00
C PHE A 529 -12.81 17.38 -16.02
N THR A 530 -12.00 18.19 -16.70
CA THR A 530 -12.37 18.97 -17.89
C THR A 530 -11.53 18.55 -19.09
N ASP A 531 -12.00 18.81 -20.31
CA ASP A 531 -11.21 18.61 -21.54
C ASP A 531 -10.26 19.80 -21.76
N ASN A 532 -9.06 19.55 -22.27
CA ASN A 532 -8.05 20.54 -22.64
C ASN A 532 -8.08 20.90 -24.15
N ASP A 533 -9.05 20.38 -24.90
CA ASP A 533 -9.08 20.34 -26.38
C ASP A 533 -9.67 21.57 -27.08
N GLY A 534 -9.90 22.68 -26.37
CA GLY A 534 -10.61 23.84 -26.92
C GLY A 534 -12.12 23.64 -27.13
N ARG A 535 -12.65 22.46 -26.78
CA ARG A 535 -14.09 22.25 -26.55
C ARG A 535 -14.40 22.67 -25.12
N ASP A 536 -15.34 23.60 -24.95
CA ASP A 536 -15.83 24.18 -23.69
C ASP A 536 -15.10 23.68 -22.42
N SER A 537 -13.88 24.19 -22.20
CA SER A 537 -12.98 23.77 -21.11
C SER A 537 -13.54 24.10 -19.73
N SER A 538 -14.64 24.86 -19.68
CA SER A 538 -15.40 25.18 -18.47
C SER A 538 -16.32 24.03 -18.03
N LYS A 539 -16.63 23.06 -18.90
CA LYS A 539 -17.62 22.03 -18.62
C LYS A 539 -17.02 20.83 -17.89
N LEU A 540 -17.29 20.76 -16.59
CA LEU A 540 -16.97 19.58 -15.76
C LEU A 540 -17.57 18.29 -16.33
N LYS A 541 -16.81 17.22 -16.24
CA LYS A 541 -17.22 15.84 -16.50
C LYS A 541 -16.78 14.97 -15.34
N TYR A 542 -17.37 13.80 -15.20
CA TYR A 542 -16.87 12.79 -14.29
C TYR A 542 -16.82 11.42 -14.97
N LYS A 543 -15.97 10.57 -14.42
CA LYS A 543 -15.98 9.13 -14.69
C LYS A 543 -15.90 8.43 -13.34
N MET A 544 -16.74 7.42 -13.14
CA MET A 544 -16.72 6.62 -11.93
C MET A 544 -16.84 5.14 -12.23
N HIS A 545 -16.45 4.36 -11.24
CA HIS A 545 -16.96 3.01 -10.99
C HIS A 545 -17.24 2.94 -9.49
N CYS A 546 -18.45 2.54 -9.09
CA CYS A 546 -18.80 2.46 -7.67
C CYS A 546 -19.69 1.26 -7.44
N SER A 547 -19.18 0.22 -6.80
CA SER A 547 -19.92 -1.03 -6.55
C SER A 547 -21.05 -0.86 -5.54
N ASN A 548 -20.90 0.07 -4.59
CA ASN A 548 -21.94 0.39 -3.61
C ASN A 548 -23.07 1.18 -4.27
N ARG A 549 -24.27 0.58 -4.34
CA ARG A 549 -25.46 1.18 -4.98
C ARG A 549 -25.89 2.50 -4.34
N ALA A 550 -25.83 2.62 -3.02
CA ALA A 550 -26.24 3.82 -2.30
C ALA A 550 -25.25 4.97 -2.57
N THR A 551 -23.95 4.68 -2.50
CA THR A 551 -22.90 5.66 -2.84
C THR A 551 -22.99 6.08 -4.30
N ARG A 552 -23.24 5.14 -5.23
CA ARG A 552 -23.45 5.45 -6.65
C ARG A 552 -24.61 6.41 -6.87
N GLN A 553 -25.77 6.13 -6.27
CA GLN A 553 -26.94 7.02 -6.35
C GLN A 553 -26.64 8.40 -5.76
N ALA A 554 -25.89 8.47 -4.66
CA ALA A 554 -25.48 9.74 -4.07
C ALA A 554 -24.56 10.55 -5.01
N ILE A 555 -23.65 9.90 -5.73
CA ILE A 555 -22.80 10.54 -6.74
C ILE A 555 -23.64 11.09 -7.89
N GLU A 556 -24.60 10.32 -8.40
CA GLU A 556 -25.50 10.76 -9.48
C GLU A 556 -26.37 11.95 -9.06
N ASP A 557 -26.98 11.88 -7.87
CA ASP A 557 -27.77 12.96 -7.29
C ASP A 557 -26.92 14.23 -7.10
N TRP A 558 -25.73 14.08 -6.52
CA TRP A 558 -24.78 15.19 -6.33
C TRP A 558 -24.32 15.79 -7.66
N TRP A 559 -24.16 14.96 -8.70
CA TRP A 559 -23.75 15.43 -10.01
C TRP A 559 -24.81 16.29 -10.69
N GLU A 560 -26.10 15.93 -10.56
CA GLU A 560 -27.20 16.74 -11.09
C GLU A 560 -27.30 18.11 -10.38
N VAL A 561 -27.02 18.17 -9.08
CA VAL A 561 -26.87 19.44 -8.34
C VAL A 561 -25.65 20.22 -8.82
N THR A 562 -24.51 19.55 -9.00
CA THR A 562 -23.26 20.16 -9.52
C THR A 562 -23.45 20.76 -10.92
N LYS A 563 -24.41 20.25 -11.69
CA LYS A 563 -24.80 20.77 -13.01
C LYS A 563 -25.91 21.83 -12.98
N GLY A 564 -26.42 22.19 -11.80
CA GLY A 564 -27.53 23.13 -11.66
C GLY A 564 -28.85 22.61 -12.23
N ARG A 565 -28.96 21.29 -12.47
CA ARG A 565 -30.17 20.64 -13.03
C ARG A 565 -31.16 20.25 -11.94
N ARG A 566 -30.70 20.15 -10.70
CA ARG A 566 -31.48 19.86 -9.51
C ARG A 566 -31.13 20.87 -8.42
N ALA A 567 -32.14 21.31 -7.66
CA ALA A 567 -31.90 22.15 -6.50
C ALA A 567 -31.10 21.36 -5.43
N PRO A 568 -30.22 22.03 -4.65
CA PRO A 568 -29.60 21.43 -3.48
C PRO A 568 -30.69 20.94 -2.52
N ARG A 569 -30.47 19.82 -1.82
CA ARG A 569 -31.36 19.43 -0.71
C ARG A 569 -31.08 20.38 0.46
N GLU A 570 -32.15 20.93 1.06
CA GLU A 570 -32.08 21.77 2.26
C GLU A 570 -31.50 21.03 3.47
#